data_AF-A0A3B0YWD6-F1
#
_entry.id   AF-A0A3B0YWD6-F1
#
_cell.length_a   1.000
_cell.length_b   1.000
_cell.length_c   1.000
_cell.angle_alpha   90.00
_cell.angle_beta   90.00
_cell.angle_gamma   90.00
#
_symmetry.space_group_name_H-M   'P 1'
#
loop_
_entity.id
_entity.type
_entity.pdbx_description
1 polymer ?
#
loop_
_entity_poly.entity_id
_entity_poly.type
_entity_poly.pdbx_seq_one_letter_code
_entity_poly.pdbx_strand_id
1 'polypeptide(L)'
;MTIQHCYKLYIIFLLTLFAAFNTQGATPSARQQLEPLFDLATRLSEQARSGNAAASRFRIDTVFYRESLRELMLAQENSATPLSKDILMEFVRMSALLQSAADCRTGRYIVCPAALMQQLSRQQKLLADTLPSL
;
A
#
# COMPACT_ATOMS: atom_id res chain seq x y z
N MET A 1 1.21 -58.95 24.01
CA MET A 1 0.00 -58.20 23.58
C MET A 1 0.14 -56.76 24.08
N THR A 2 0.81 -55.90 23.30
CA THR A 2 1.32 -54.57 23.71
C THR A 2 0.89 -53.46 22.74
N ILE A 3 -0.26 -53.61 22.08
CA ILE A 3 -0.72 -52.69 21.01
C ILE A 3 -1.71 -51.63 21.54
N GLN A 4 -2.26 -51.82 22.74
CA GLN A 4 -3.36 -51.01 23.26
C GLN A 4 -2.95 -49.69 23.95
N HIS A 5 -1.66 -49.41 24.10
CA HIS A 5 -1.19 -48.16 24.72
C HIS A 5 -0.68 -47.12 23.71
N CYS A 6 -0.48 -47.49 22.44
CA CYS A 6 -0.04 -46.54 21.41
C CYS A 6 -1.17 -45.62 20.90
N TYR A 7 -2.43 -46.05 20.91
CA TYR A 7 -3.52 -45.25 20.32
C TYR A 7 -3.94 -44.05 21.19
N LYS A 8 -3.77 -44.13 22.52
CA LYS A 8 -4.20 -43.08 23.46
C LYS A 8 -3.31 -41.83 23.41
N LEU A 9 -2.03 -41.98 23.10
CA LEU A 9 -1.09 -40.86 22.94
C LEU A 9 -1.28 -40.14 21.59
N TYR A 10 -1.65 -40.86 20.54
CA TYR A 10 -1.83 -40.29 19.20
C TYR A 10 -3.06 -39.36 19.13
N ILE A 11 -4.14 -39.69 19.84
CA ILE A 11 -5.38 -38.88 19.87
C ILE A 11 -5.16 -37.54 20.61
N ILE A 12 -4.35 -37.52 21.66
CA ILE A 12 -4.06 -36.28 22.41
C ILE A 12 -3.20 -35.32 21.57
N PHE A 13 -2.28 -35.84 20.76
CA PHE A 13 -1.43 -35.03 19.89
C PHE A 13 -2.19 -34.45 18.68
N LEU A 14 -3.24 -35.14 18.21
CA LEU A 14 -4.11 -34.65 17.14
C LEU A 14 -5.11 -33.58 17.61
N LEU A 15 -5.53 -33.61 18.87
CA LEU A 15 -6.46 -32.62 19.44
C LEU A 15 -5.79 -31.29 19.81
N THR A 16 -4.50 -31.27 20.16
CA THR A 16 -3.79 -30.02 20.46
C THR A 16 -3.31 -29.27 19.22
N LEU A 17 -3.21 -29.93 18.06
CA LEU A 17 -2.79 -29.30 16.82
C LEU A 17 -3.90 -28.45 16.17
N PHE A 18 -5.18 -28.80 16.40
CA PHE A 18 -6.32 -28.04 15.86
C PHE A 18 -6.57 -26.71 16.58
N ALA A 19 -6.05 -26.52 17.79
CA ALA A 19 -6.28 -25.30 18.57
C ALA A 19 -5.44 -24.09 18.11
N ALA A 20 -4.40 -24.30 17.29
CA ALA A 20 -3.51 -23.22 16.83
C ALA A 20 -3.98 -22.52 15.53
N PHE A 21 -5.00 -23.05 14.83
CA PHE A 21 -5.47 -22.53 13.54
C PHE A 21 -6.74 -21.68 13.62
N ASN A 22 -7.04 -21.13 14.79
CA ASN A 22 -8.05 -20.07 14.96
C ASN A 22 -7.40 -18.67 14.95
N THR A 23 -6.51 -18.40 14.00
CA THR A 23 -6.31 -17.03 13.56
C THR A 23 -7.52 -16.69 12.70
N GLN A 24 -8.56 -16.17 13.36
CA GLN A 24 -9.63 -15.44 12.69
C GLN A 24 -8.97 -14.49 11.70
N GLY A 25 -9.23 -14.68 10.41
CA GLY A 25 -8.75 -13.81 9.34
C GLY A 25 -9.33 -12.42 9.56
N ALA A 26 -8.67 -11.64 10.41
CA ALA A 26 -9.01 -10.25 10.63
C ALA A 26 -8.81 -9.56 9.28
N THR A 27 -9.90 -9.12 8.67
CA THR A 27 -9.83 -8.24 7.52
C THR A 27 -9.04 -7.00 7.96
N PRO A 28 -7.88 -6.71 7.33
CA PRO A 28 -7.09 -5.56 7.71
C PRO A 28 -7.96 -4.31 7.63
N SER A 29 -7.83 -3.41 8.60
CA SER A 29 -8.62 -2.18 8.61
C SER A 29 -8.33 -1.36 7.34
N ALA A 30 -9.28 -0.52 6.93
CA ALA A 30 -9.13 0.35 5.75
C ALA A 30 -7.80 1.13 5.79
N ARG A 31 -7.43 1.61 6.98
CA ARG A 31 -6.16 2.28 7.24
C ARG A 31 -4.95 1.38 6.99
N GLN A 32 -4.93 0.17 7.56
CA GLN A 32 -3.83 -0.77 7.39
C GLN A 32 -3.60 -1.15 5.93
N GLN A 33 -4.67 -1.22 5.13
CA GLN A 33 -4.57 -1.48 3.70
C GLN A 33 -3.93 -0.32 2.92
N LEU A 34 -4.18 0.92 3.34
CA LEU A 34 -3.76 2.13 2.63
C LEU A 34 -2.41 2.70 3.11
N GLU A 35 -2.02 2.40 4.35
CA GLU A 35 -0.75 2.82 4.96
C GLU A 35 0.49 2.58 4.09
N PRO A 36 0.74 1.40 3.49
CA PRO A 36 1.93 1.19 2.67
C PRO A 36 1.94 2.06 1.40
N LEU A 37 0.77 2.31 0.80
CA LEU A 37 0.67 3.23 -0.34
C LEU A 37 0.90 4.68 0.11
N PHE A 38 0.38 5.06 1.27
CA PHE A 38 0.57 6.40 1.81
C PHE A 38 2.05 6.70 2.10
N ASP A 39 2.77 5.76 2.71
CA ASP A 39 4.21 5.89 2.98
C ASP A 39 5.01 6.02 1.68
N LEU A 40 4.67 5.21 0.67
CA LEU A 40 5.31 5.28 -0.64
C LEU A 40 5.06 6.63 -1.33
N ALA A 41 3.82 7.12 -1.29
CA ALA A 41 3.46 8.43 -1.84
C ALA A 41 4.22 9.57 -1.13
N THR A 42 4.36 9.49 0.20
CA THR A 42 5.12 10.45 1.01
C THR A 42 6.57 10.49 0.57
N ARG A 43 7.23 9.33 0.52
CA ARG A 43 8.64 9.22 0.11
C ARG A 43 8.86 9.74 -1.31
N LEU A 44 7.99 9.37 -2.26
CA LEU A 44 8.09 9.85 -3.64
C LEU A 44 7.89 11.37 -3.73
N SER A 45 6.96 11.93 -2.96
CA SER A 45 6.76 13.39 -2.91
C SER A 45 7.99 14.13 -2.40
N GLU A 46 8.61 13.63 -1.34
CA GLU A 46 9.83 14.20 -0.78
C GLU A 46 11.01 14.10 -1.75
N GLN A 47 11.16 12.94 -2.39
CA GLN A 47 12.16 12.72 -3.43
C GLN A 47 11.99 13.71 -4.59
N ALA A 48 10.77 13.87 -5.10
CA ALA A 48 10.47 14.82 -6.17
C ALA A 48 10.81 16.27 -5.75
N ARG A 49 10.46 16.65 -4.52
CA ARG A 49 10.74 17.99 -3.98
C ARG A 49 12.22 18.27 -3.73
N SER A 50 13.01 17.23 -3.45
CA SER A 50 14.43 17.36 -3.16
C SER A 50 15.26 17.84 -4.37
N GLY A 51 14.74 17.67 -5.59
CA GLY A 51 15.49 17.92 -6.83
C GLY A 51 16.66 16.96 -7.09
N ASN A 52 16.88 15.98 -6.20
CA ASN A 52 18.02 15.05 -6.23
C ASN A 52 17.57 13.59 -6.41
N ALA A 53 16.31 13.35 -6.77
CA ALA A 53 15.83 12.00 -7.00
C ALA A 53 16.31 11.45 -8.35
N ALA A 54 17.00 10.30 -8.31
CA ALA A 54 17.54 9.66 -9.50
C ALA A 54 16.40 9.28 -10.46
N ALA A 55 16.48 9.75 -11.70
CA ALA A 55 15.37 9.68 -12.66
C ALA A 55 14.86 8.24 -12.90
N SER A 56 15.77 7.29 -13.13
CA SER A 56 15.40 5.90 -13.37
C SER A 56 14.72 5.26 -12.16
N ARG A 57 15.25 5.50 -10.95
CA ARG A 57 14.68 4.92 -9.73
C ARG A 57 13.30 5.50 -9.43
N PHE A 58 13.17 6.82 -9.56
CA PHE A 58 11.90 7.51 -9.33
C PHE A 58 10.78 6.99 -10.26
N ARG A 59 11.09 6.78 -11.55
CA ARG A 59 10.14 6.20 -12.51
C ARG A 59 9.70 4.79 -12.13
N ILE A 60 10.65 3.94 -11.73
CA ILE A 60 10.35 2.57 -11.29
C ILE A 60 9.42 2.59 -10.07
N ASP A 61 9.77 3.40 -9.06
CA ASP A 61 8.98 3.48 -7.83
C ASP A 61 7.59 4.09 -8.07
N THR A 62 7.46 5.01 -9.03
CA THR A 62 6.17 5.59 -9.46
C THR A 62 5.29 4.56 -10.18
N VAL A 63 5.88 3.75 -11.07
CA VAL A 63 5.15 2.63 -11.72
C VAL A 63 4.72 1.62 -10.66
N PHE A 64 5.60 1.28 -9.73
CA PHE A 64 5.28 0.38 -8.62
C PHE A 64 4.10 0.90 -7.79
N TYR A 65 4.11 2.18 -7.42
CA TYR A 65 2.98 2.81 -6.72
C TYR A 65 1.66 2.65 -7.48
N ARG A 66 1.65 2.93 -8.78
CA ARG A 66 0.46 2.80 -9.63
C ARG A 66 -0.06 1.38 -9.69
N GLU A 67 0.82 0.39 -9.87
CA GLU A 67 0.42 -1.01 -9.94
C GLU A 67 -0.10 -1.51 -8.60
N SER A 68 0.54 -1.16 -7.48
CA SER A 68 0.04 -1.49 -6.14
C SER A 68 -1.34 -0.86 -5.86
N LEU A 69 -1.57 0.36 -6.32
CA LEU A 69 -2.89 0.99 -6.24
C LEU A 69 -3.93 0.25 -7.10
N ARG A 70 -3.57 -0.14 -8.33
CA ARG A 70 -4.45 -0.91 -9.22
C ARG A 70 -4.83 -2.25 -8.60
N GLU A 71 -3.86 -2.97 -8.04
CA GLU A 71 -4.08 -4.25 -7.34
C GLU A 71 -5.02 -4.07 -6.14
N LEU A 72 -4.80 -3.04 -5.33
CA LEU A 72 -5.70 -2.72 -4.22
C LEU A 72 -7.12 -2.46 -4.72
N MET A 73 -7.30 -1.63 -5.75
CA MET A 73 -8.62 -1.31 -6.30
C MET A 73 -9.36 -2.55 -6.83
N LEU A 74 -8.66 -3.46 -7.51
CA LEU A 74 -9.23 -4.73 -7.98
C LEU A 74 -9.62 -5.64 -6.80
N ALA A 75 -8.82 -5.67 -5.74
CA ALA A 75 -9.17 -6.41 -4.53
C ALA A 75 -10.42 -5.84 -3.83
N GLN A 76 -10.68 -4.53 -3.95
CA GLN A 76 -11.86 -3.89 -3.36
C GLN A 76 -13.18 -4.27 -4.07
N GLU A 77 -13.15 -4.63 -5.36
CA GLU A 77 -14.37 -4.97 -6.11
C GLU A 77 -15.17 -6.12 -5.48
N ASN A 78 -14.49 -7.03 -4.80
CA ASN A 78 -15.07 -8.21 -4.14
C ASN A 78 -14.91 -8.19 -2.62
N SER A 79 -14.52 -7.05 -2.03
CA SER A 79 -14.30 -6.93 -0.58
C SER A 79 -15.63 -6.87 0.17
N ALA A 80 -15.72 -7.57 1.30
CA ALA A 80 -16.86 -7.48 2.22
C ALA A 80 -16.97 -6.10 2.88
N THR A 81 -15.86 -5.36 2.96
CA THR A 81 -15.78 -3.99 3.49
C THR A 81 -15.00 -3.14 2.49
N PRO A 82 -15.66 -2.66 1.41
CA PRO A 82 -14.98 -1.90 0.38
C PRO A 82 -14.55 -0.53 0.89
N LEU A 83 -13.36 -0.09 0.46
CA LEU A 83 -12.88 1.26 0.69
C LEU A 83 -13.81 2.28 0.02
N SER A 84 -13.93 3.47 0.64
CA SER A 84 -14.68 4.58 0.02
C SER A 84 -14.07 4.94 -1.33
N LYS A 85 -14.94 5.23 -2.30
CA LYS A 85 -14.51 5.71 -3.61
C LYS A 85 -13.73 7.03 -3.50
N ASP A 86 -14.11 7.90 -2.57
CA ASP A 86 -13.49 9.21 -2.42
C ASP A 86 -12.02 9.08 -2.00
N ILE A 87 -11.71 8.22 -1.03
CA ILE A 87 -10.32 7.98 -0.63
C ILE A 87 -9.52 7.37 -1.78
N LEU A 88 -10.07 6.37 -2.49
CA LEU A 88 -9.39 5.77 -3.64
C LEU A 88 -9.09 6.80 -4.72
N MET A 89 -10.02 7.74 -4.97
CA MET A 89 -9.80 8.83 -5.92
C MET A 89 -8.69 9.79 -5.48
N GLU A 90 -8.47 10.01 -4.18
CA GLU A 90 -7.32 10.80 -3.72
C GLU A 90 -5.97 10.12 -4.02
N PHE A 91 -5.90 8.79 -3.87
CA PHE A 91 -4.73 8.02 -4.28
C PHE A 91 -4.54 8.01 -5.80
N VAL A 92 -5.62 7.95 -6.59
CA VAL A 92 -5.56 8.04 -8.06
C VAL A 92 -5.02 9.41 -8.51
N ARG A 93 -5.52 10.52 -7.91
CA ARG A 93 -5.00 11.86 -8.19
C ARG A 93 -3.52 11.97 -7.84
N MET A 94 -3.12 11.40 -6.71
CA MET A 94 -1.72 11.35 -6.31
C MET A 94 -0.85 10.56 -7.29
N SER A 95 -1.33 9.40 -7.78
CA SER A 95 -0.68 8.61 -8.82
C SER A 95 -0.44 9.43 -10.09
N ALA A 96 -1.44 10.18 -10.54
CA ALA A 96 -1.33 11.03 -11.72
C ALA A 96 -0.29 12.16 -11.56
N LEU A 97 -0.23 12.78 -10.38
CA LEU A 97 0.77 13.81 -10.07
C LEU A 97 2.19 13.23 -9.99
N LEU A 98 2.36 12.05 -9.39
CA LEU A 98 3.64 11.35 -9.34
C LEU A 98 4.11 10.94 -10.75
N GLN A 99 3.20 10.45 -11.59
CA GLN A 99 3.50 10.15 -12.98
C GLN A 99 3.95 11.41 -13.73
N SER A 100 3.24 12.53 -13.55
CA SER A 100 3.64 13.82 -14.12
C SER A 100 5.04 14.24 -13.66
N ALA A 101 5.40 13.93 -12.40
CA ALA A 101 6.75 14.19 -11.89
C ALA A 101 7.82 13.26 -12.49
N ALA A 102 7.45 12.01 -12.78
CA ALA A 102 8.32 11.04 -13.43
C ALA A 102 8.61 11.39 -14.92
N ASP A 103 7.71 12.14 -15.52
CA ASP A 103 7.78 12.63 -16.92
C ASP A 103 8.45 14.00 -17.06
N CYS A 104 8.81 14.65 -15.95
CA CYS A 104 9.59 15.89 -15.97
C CYS A 104 10.92 15.72 -16.72
N ARG A 105 11.56 16.83 -17.14
CA ARG A 105 12.87 16.77 -17.82
C ARG A 105 13.88 16.04 -16.95
N THR A 106 14.64 15.13 -17.56
CA THR A 106 15.59 14.27 -16.84
C THR A 106 17.00 14.36 -17.40
N GLY A 107 17.96 14.55 -16.50
CA GLY A 107 19.35 14.11 -16.67
C GLY A 107 19.59 12.90 -15.79
N ARG A 108 20.56 12.97 -14.88
CA ARG A 108 20.72 11.99 -13.79
C ARG A 108 19.57 12.06 -12.76
N TYR A 109 18.99 13.23 -12.58
CA TYR A 109 17.93 13.53 -11.60
C TYR A 109 16.69 14.10 -12.29
N ILE A 110 15.53 13.98 -11.64
CA ILE A 110 14.29 14.62 -12.10
C ILE A 110 14.30 16.12 -11.78
N VAL A 111 13.89 16.95 -12.74
CA VAL A 111 13.76 18.39 -12.55
C VAL A 111 12.37 18.83 -12.99
N CYS A 112 11.53 19.12 -12.00
CA CYS A 112 10.13 19.47 -12.22
C CYS A 112 9.82 20.96 -12.06
N PRO A 113 8.78 21.47 -12.73
CA PRO A 113 8.33 22.85 -12.54
C PRO A 113 7.77 23.06 -11.14
N ALA A 114 7.98 24.26 -10.58
CA ALA A 114 7.53 24.61 -9.23
C ALA A 114 6.01 24.43 -9.02
N ALA A 115 5.20 24.71 -10.06
CA ALA A 115 3.75 24.53 -10.01
C ALA A 115 3.35 23.07 -9.74
N LEU A 116 4.05 22.09 -10.36
CA LEU A 116 3.80 20.66 -10.12
C LEU A 116 4.19 20.26 -8.70
N MET A 117 5.30 20.79 -8.17
CA MET A 117 5.72 20.53 -6.78
C MET A 117 4.71 21.07 -5.77
N GLN A 118 4.09 22.23 -6.05
CA GLN A 118 3.01 22.77 -5.23
C GLN A 118 1.74 21.90 -5.30
N GLN A 119 1.40 21.36 -6.46
CA GLN A 119 0.28 20.42 -6.61
C GLN A 119 0.53 19.13 -5.82
N LEU A 120 1.71 18.52 -5.96
CA LEU A 120 2.10 17.34 -5.17
C LEU A 120 2.04 17.60 -3.67
N SER A 121 2.57 18.72 -3.20
CA SER A 121 2.55 19.06 -1.77
C SER A 121 1.12 19.24 -1.24
N ARG A 122 0.22 19.82 -2.04
CA ARG A 122 -1.19 19.97 -1.66
C ARG A 122 -1.89 18.61 -1.62
N GLN A 123 -1.69 17.78 -2.63
CA GLN A 123 -2.32 16.45 -2.67
C GLN A 123 -1.82 15.54 -1.54
N GLN A 124 -0.52 15.56 -1.26
CA GLN A 124 0.06 14.81 -0.13
C GLN A 124 -0.55 15.25 1.20
N LYS A 125 -0.76 16.56 1.39
CA LYS A 125 -1.44 17.08 2.58
C LYS A 125 -2.88 16.60 2.68
N LEU A 126 -3.65 16.67 1.58
CA LEU A 126 -5.02 16.16 1.55
C LEU A 126 -5.09 14.67 1.89
N LEU A 127 -4.19 13.85 1.34
CA LEU A 127 -4.08 12.44 1.69
C LEU A 127 -3.78 12.23 3.18
N ALA A 128 -2.85 13.01 3.73
CA ALA A 128 -2.46 12.94 5.14
C ALA A 128 -3.58 13.38 6.10
N ASP A 129 -4.43 14.33 5.68
CA ASP A 129 -5.58 14.76 6.46
C ASP A 129 -6.74 13.76 6.38
N THR A 130 -6.84 13.00 5.27
CA THR A 130 -7.92 12.04 5.04
C THR A 130 -7.66 10.68 5.70
N LEU A 131 -6.43 10.16 5.65
CA LEU A 131 -6.09 8.84 6.21
C LEU A 131 -6.43 8.65 7.71
N PRO A 132 -6.23 9.66 8.59
CA PRO A 132 -6.59 9.56 10.01
C PRO A 132 -8.09 9.61 10.28
N SER A 133 -8.90 10.03 9.30
CA SER A 133 -10.36 10.12 9.41
C SER A 133 -11.11 8.83 9.04
N LEU A 134 -10.37 7.79 8.62
CA LEU A 134 -10.83 6.42 8.37
C LEU A 134 -10.75 5.55 9.62
#